data_AF-A0A3B9KRG7-F1
#
_entry.id   AF-A0A3B9KRG7-F1
#
_cell.length_a   1.000
_cell.length_b   1.000
_cell.length_c   1.000
_cell.angle_alpha   90.00
_cell.angle_beta   90.00
_cell.angle_gamma   90.00
#
_symmetry.space_group_name_H-M   'P 1'
#
loop_
_entity.id
_entity.type
_entity.pdbx_description
1 polymer ?
#
loop_
_entity_poly.entity_id
_entity_poly.type
_entity_poly.pdbx_seq_one_letter_code
_entity_poly.pdbx_strand_id
1 'polypeptide(L)'
;MTETSKDPLIKLDKQCTLKDDFPVPTYEEWLAIVEPFLKGAPFEKKLCTPTYEGMTLKPLYIRADRDSIPSDMYPGGDHGLRGNSAAAHAGKPWIVNQELPFALAEDFNKALLNDLQKGQTGVTLKLDTATRLGQDADYAKTENVGDEGLSISGLRSLERALNGVELPAVDLSIDGGFSALPFLAVFKAYLDKKGIDPTALSGSVNQDPFAFLAGKGFLPINTETIFDEIAETVTWLDVTMPGLKGLGISTLPYHDAGAHAVQELAWMLSTLVEWINRLGERNIAPEHIVRHLRITMGVGPFFFMEIARYRAARVLVRKVLEAYGLKDVAHQITWHARPSRTNQTLYDPYVNILRTTTEAFSAILGGVDSLHTNAFHEAAVDEPSAFARRVARNIQIIL
;
A
#
# COMPACT_ATOMS: atom_id res chain seq x y z
N MET A 1 -56.31 -20.00 18.55
CA MET A 1 -55.19 -20.74 19.17
C MET A 1 -54.93 -21.95 18.29
N THR A 2 -54.05 -21.79 17.31
CA THR A 2 -53.64 -22.86 16.39
C THR A 2 -52.48 -23.60 17.04
N GLU A 3 -52.71 -24.87 17.38
CA GLU A 3 -51.69 -25.78 17.90
C GLU A 3 -50.59 -25.95 16.85
N THR A 4 -49.39 -25.52 17.23
CA THR A 4 -48.16 -25.82 16.49
C THR A 4 -47.89 -27.32 16.67
N SER A 5 -48.07 -28.07 15.59
CA SER A 5 -47.56 -29.44 15.45
C SER A 5 -46.08 -29.44 15.81
N LYS A 6 -45.74 -29.98 16.98
CA LYS A 6 -44.35 -30.28 17.34
C LYS A 6 -43.95 -31.46 16.47
N ASP A 7 -43.26 -31.19 15.36
CA ASP A 7 -42.54 -32.24 14.64
C ASP A 7 -41.68 -33.01 15.64
N PRO A 8 -41.73 -34.35 15.63
CA PRO A 8 -40.91 -35.14 16.54
C PRO A 8 -39.44 -34.86 16.20
N LEU A 9 -38.74 -34.19 17.12
CA LEU A 9 -37.29 -34.07 17.08
C LEU A 9 -36.71 -35.46 16.80
N ILE A 10 -36.01 -35.59 15.66
CA ILE A 10 -35.35 -36.83 15.25
C ILE A 10 -34.43 -37.25 16.41
N LYS A 11 -34.79 -38.32 17.11
CA LYS A 11 -33.93 -38.92 18.11
C LYS A 11 -32.85 -39.69 17.36
N LEU A 12 -31.62 -39.20 17.43
CA LEU A 12 -30.46 -39.91 16.91
C LEU A 12 -30.18 -41.10 17.84
N ASP A 13 -30.18 -42.32 17.27
CA ASP A 13 -30.02 -43.59 18.01
C ASP A 13 -28.59 -43.80 18.57
N LYS A 14 -27.64 -42.99 18.09
CA LYS A 14 -26.25 -42.94 18.53
C LYS A 14 -25.85 -41.50 18.81
N GLN A 15 -24.98 -41.28 19.78
CA GLN A 15 -24.42 -39.96 20.07
C GLN A 15 -23.64 -39.48 18.84
N CYS A 16 -24.16 -38.46 18.16
CA CYS A 16 -23.51 -37.87 16.99
C CYS A 16 -22.15 -37.29 17.40
N THR A 17 -21.08 -37.72 16.74
CA THR A 17 -19.75 -37.14 16.89
C THR A 17 -19.26 -36.61 15.55
N LEU A 18 -18.69 -35.40 15.56
CA LEU A 18 -18.17 -34.77 14.35
C LEU A 18 -17.13 -35.62 13.61
N LYS A 19 -16.45 -36.52 14.31
CA LYS A 19 -15.38 -37.36 13.74
C LYS A 19 -15.92 -38.60 13.03
N ASP A 20 -16.93 -39.25 13.61
CA ASP A 20 -17.42 -40.53 13.10
C ASP A 20 -18.55 -40.35 12.08
N ASP A 21 -19.39 -39.32 12.25
CA ASP A 21 -20.56 -39.09 11.40
C ASP A 21 -20.25 -38.14 10.22
N PHE A 22 -19.11 -37.44 10.26
CA PHE A 22 -18.64 -36.56 9.18
C PHE A 22 -17.18 -36.89 8.83
N PRO A 23 -16.93 -38.07 8.21
CA PRO A 23 -15.59 -38.42 7.76
C PRO A 23 -15.07 -37.35 6.79
N VAL A 24 -13.78 -37.00 6.93
CA VAL A 24 -13.15 -36.03 6.04
C VAL A 24 -13.00 -36.67 4.66
N PRO A 25 -13.68 -36.16 3.62
CA PRO A 25 -13.60 -36.76 2.29
C PRO A 25 -12.18 -36.63 1.73
N THR A 26 -11.74 -37.64 0.98
CA THR A 26 -10.43 -37.61 0.31
C THR A 26 -10.48 -36.77 -0.96
N TYR A 27 -9.31 -36.42 -1.50
CA TYR A 27 -9.23 -35.70 -2.78
C TYR A 27 -9.79 -36.54 -3.92
N GLU A 28 -9.57 -37.85 -3.90
CA GLU A 28 -10.04 -38.80 -4.90
C GLU A 28 -11.57 -38.94 -4.86
N GLU A 29 -12.17 -38.96 -3.66
CA GLU A 29 -13.63 -38.97 -3.50
C GLU A 29 -14.26 -37.69 -4.05
N TRP A 30 -13.65 -36.54 -3.79
CA TRP A 30 -14.08 -35.27 -4.40
C TRP A 30 -13.91 -35.28 -5.93
N LEU A 31 -12.78 -35.77 -6.44
CA LEU A 31 -12.50 -35.82 -7.87
C LEU A 31 -13.51 -36.73 -8.60
N ALA A 32 -13.85 -37.88 -8.01
CA ALA A 32 -14.85 -38.81 -8.55
C ALA A 32 -16.25 -38.19 -8.66
N ILE A 33 -16.60 -37.23 -7.78
CA ILE A 33 -17.85 -36.47 -7.87
C ILE A 33 -17.76 -35.43 -8.99
N VAL A 34 -16.61 -34.77 -9.16
CA VAL A 34 -16.42 -33.67 -10.11
C VAL A 34 -16.30 -34.15 -11.56
N GLU A 35 -15.59 -35.26 -11.79
CA GLU A 35 -15.31 -35.80 -13.13
C GLU A 35 -16.57 -35.97 -14.01
N PRO A 36 -17.69 -36.53 -13.53
CA PRO A 36 -18.94 -36.60 -14.30
C PRO A 36 -19.45 -35.23 -14.80
N PHE A 37 -19.27 -34.16 -14.02
CA PHE A 37 -19.68 -32.82 -14.40
C PHE A 37 -18.80 -32.19 -15.49
N LEU A 38 -17.58 -32.71 -15.69
CA LEU A 38 -16.68 -32.26 -16.74
C LEU A 38 -17.05 -32.76 -18.14
N LYS A 39 -17.95 -33.75 -18.25
CA LYS A 39 -18.44 -34.31 -19.53
C LYS A 39 -17.30 -34.67 -20.50
N GLY A 40 -16.22 -35.25 -19.98
CA GLY A 40 -15.05 -35.68 -20.75
C GLY A 40 -14.03 -34.58 -21.06
N ALA A 41 -14.22 -33.34 -20.59
CA ALA A 41 -13.20 -32.31 -20.69
C ALA A 41 -12.05 -32.57 -19.68
N PRO A 42 -10.77 -32.34 -20.04
CA PRO A 42 -9.65 -32.53 -19.11
C PRO A 42 -9.76 -31.65 -17.87
N PHE A 43 -9.56 -32.25 -16.68
CA PHE A 43 -9.68 -31.59 -15.39
C PHE A 43 -8.79 -30.34 -15.30
N GLU A 44 -7.50 -30.48 -15.63
CA GLU A 44 -6.50 -29.42 -15.53
C GLU A 44 -6.84 -28.25 -16.44
N LYS A 45 -7.41 -28.53 -17.62
CA LYS A 45 -7.80 -27.49 -18.58
C LYS A 45 -9.06 -26.74 -18.16
N LYS A 46 -9.95 -27.38 -17.40
CA LYS A 46 -11.26 -26.82 -17.05
C LYS A 46 -11.33 -26.19 -15.67
N LEU A 47 -10.61 -26.73 -14.70
CA LEU A 47 -10.74 -26.35 -13.30
C LEU A 47 -9.48 -25.74 -12.71
N CYS A 48 -8.30 -26.02 -13.29
CA CYS A 48 -7.09 -25.33 -12.90
C CYS A 48 -6.95 -24.03 -13.69
N THR A 49 -6.54 -22.95 -13.01
CA THR A 49 -6.35 -21.64 -13.64
C THR A 49 -4.87 -21.28 -13.65
N PRO A 50 -4.20 -21.23 -14.83
CA PRO A 50 -2.86 -20.70 -14.92
C PRO A 50 -2.89 -19.18 -14.67
N THR A 51 -1.91 -18.67 -13.92
CA THR A 51 -1.79 -17.25 -13.61
C THR A 51 -0.62 -16.62 -14.36
N TYR A 52 -0.61 -15.29 -14.47
CA TYR A 52 0.47 -14.54 -15.11
C TYR A 52 1.83 -14.72 -14.42
N GLU A 53 1.81 -15.01 -13.12
CA GLU A 53 2.99 -15.30 -12.30
C GLU A 53 3.63 -16.67 -12.60
N GLY A 54 3.06 -17.46 -13.50
CA GLY A 54 3.52 -18.83 -13.77
C GLY A 54 3.09 -19.84 -12.73
N MET A 55 2.09 -19.52 -11.90
CA MET A 55 1.48 -20.45 -10.95
C MET A 55 0.22 -21.09 -11.56
N THR A 56 -0.19 -22.25 -11.03
CA THR A 56 -1.45 -22.89 -11.42
C THR A 56 -2.33 -23.02 -10.19
N LEU A 57 -3.46 -22.30 -10.20
CA LEU A 57 -4.43 -22.37 -9.11
C LEU A 57 -5.25 -23.64 -9.24
N LYS A 58 -5.27 -24.44 -8.18
CA LYS A 58 -6.16 -25.60 -8.07
C LYS A 58 -7.58 -25.14 -7.69
N PRO A 59 -8.63 -25.84 -8.15
CA PRO A 59 -10.01 -25.57 -7.74
C PRO A 59 -10.29 -25.92 -6.27
N LEU A 60 -9.44 -26.75 -5.66
CA LEU A 60 -9.53 -27.17 -4.28
C LEU A 60 -8.11 -27.27 -3.69
N TYR A 61 -7.93 -26.72 -2.49
CA TYR A 61 -6.73 -26.91 -1.68
C TYR A 61 -7.12 -27.62 -0.39
N ILE A 62 -6.35 -28.65 -0.04
CA ILE A 62 -6.58 -29.49 1.15
C ILE A 62 -5.43 -29.35 2.14
N ARG A 63 -5.53 -30.05 3.28
CA ARG A 63 -4.50 -30.02 4.32
C ARG A 63 -3.10 -30.35 3.79
N ALA A 64 -2.98 -31.34 2.90
CA ALA A 64 -1.70 -31.73 2.31
C ALA A 64 -1.02 -30.59 1.53
N ASP A 65 -1.78 -29.65 0.95
CA ASP A 65 -1.21 -28.48 0.28
C ASP A 65 -0.62 -27.44 1.27
N ARG A 66 -1.00 -27.52 2.55
CA ARG A 66 -0.50 -26.64 3.62
C ARG A 66 0.70 -27.23 4.34
N ASP A 67 0.88 -28.55 4.38
CA ASP A 67 1.82 -29.21 5.32
C ASP A 67 3.29 -28.77 5.15
N SER A 68 3.65 -28.14 4.03
CA SER A 68 4.96 -27.52 3.78
C SER A 68 5.14 -26.11 4.41
N ILE A 69 4.07 -25.52 4.96
CA ILE A 69 4.05 -24.19 5.57
C ILE A 69 3.95 -24.36 7.10
N PRO A 70 4.90 -23.82 7.88
CA PRO A 70 4.87 -23.90 9.34
C PRO A 70 3.52 -23.44 9.91
N SER A 71 2.94 -24.24 10.78
CA SER A 71 1.57 -24.01 11.29
C SER A 71 1.52 -23.13 12.54
N ASP A 72 2.67 -22.95 13.18
CA ASP A 72 2.95 -22.29 14.45
C ASP A 72 3.47 -20.85 14.29
N MET A 73 3.12 -20.19 13.19
CA MET A 73 3.43 -18.78 12.98
C MET A 73 2.40 -17.86 13.66
N TYR A 74 2.91 -16.92 14.45
CA TYR A 74 2.13 -15.86 15.10
C TYR A 74 2.38 -14.49 14.45
N PRO A 75 1.38 -13.59 14.42
CA PRO A 75 1.61 -12.18 14.07
C PRO A 75 2.73 -11.57 14.93
N GLY A 76 3.59 -10.75 14.35
CA GLY A 76 4.73 -10.14 15.05
C GLY A 76 5.92 -11.06 15.34
N GLY A 77 5.82 -12.37 15.06
CA GLY A 77 6.92 -13.31 15.22
C GLY A 77 7.98 -13.23 14.12
N ASP A 78 9.02 -14.06 14.24
CA ASP A 78 10.27 -14.01 13.46
C ASP A 78 10.08 -14.23 11.95
N HIS A 79 9.01 -14.87 11.53
CA HIS A 79 8.72 -15.09 10.11
C HIS A 79 8.04 -13.91 9.39
N GLY A 80 7.35 -13.00 10.09
CA GLY A 80 6.67 -11.83 9.48
C GLY A 80 5.48 -12.12 8.57
N LEU A 81 5.19 -13.39 8.27
CA LEU A 81 4.13 -13.80 7.33
C LEU A 81 2.73 -13.34 7.77
N ARG A 82 2.48 -13.23 9.07
CA ARG A 82 1.18 -12.86 9.65
C ARG A 82 1.11 -11.40 10.12
N GLY A 83 2.04 -10.57 9.65
CA GLY A 83 2.13 -9.16 10.01
C GLY A 83 3.28 -8.88 10.98
N ASN A 84 3.63 -7.60 11.09
CA ASN A 84 4.76 -7.12 11.88
C ASN A 84 4.46 -6.86 13.35
N SER A 85 3.17 -6.83 13.73
CA SER A 85 2.72 -6.58 15.10
C SER A 85 1.91 -7.78 15.62
N ALA A 86 2.11 -8.13 16.90
CA ALA A 86 1.36 -9.18 17.57
C ALA A 86 -0.14 -8.90 17.64
N ALA A 87 -0.52 -7.63 17.86
CA ALA A 87 -1.92 -7.22 17.95
C ALA A 87 -2.53 -6.83 16.59
N ALA A 88 -1.72 -6.71 15.53
CA ALA A 88 -2.14 -6.26 14.20
C ALA A 88 -3.10 -5.05 14.28
N HIS A 89 -4.19 -5.07 13.52
CA HIS A 89 -5.19 -3.99 13.49
C HIS A 89 -6.07 -3.90 14.75
N ALA A 90 -6.09 -4.93 15.61
CA ALA A 90 -6.79 -4.85 16.89
C ALA A 90 -6.05 -3.95 17.89
N GLY A 91 -4.72 -3.82 17.77
CA GLY A 91 -3.92 -2.93 18.60
C GLY A 91 -3.80 -1.51 18.02
N LYS A 92 -3.59 -1.40 16.71
CA LYS A 92 -3.51 -0.11 16.00
C LYS A 92 -4.24 -0.22 14.66
N PRO A 93 -5.35 0.52 14.45
CA PRO A 93 -6.02 0.58 13.15
C PRO A 93 -5.06 1.03 12.05
N TRP A 94 -5.31 0.61 10.81
CA TRP A 94 -4.57 1.17 9.68
C TRP A 94 -4.92 2.64 9.50
N ILE A 95 -4.02 3.37 8.86
CA ILE A 95 -4.19 4.79 8.57
C ILE A 95 -5.03 4.91 7.31
N VAL A 96 -6.19 5.59 7.42
CA VAL A 96 -6.99 6.02 6.27
C VAL A 96 -6.26 7.18 5.61
N ASN A 97 -5.37 6.84 4.67
CA ASN A 97 -4.43 7.78 4.04
C ASN A 97 -4.84 8.02 2.59
N GLN A 98 -5.59 9.09 2.35
CA GLN A 98 -6.02 9.47 1.01
C GLN A 98 -5.03 10.43 0.36
N GLU A 99 -4.91 10.30 -0.95
CA GLU A 99 -4.26 11.27 -1.82
C GLU A 99 -5.33 12.26 -2.29
N LEU A 100 -4.98 13.55 -2.32
CA LEU A 100 -5.87 14.60 -2.79
C LEU A 100 -5.19 15.31 -3.98
N PRO A 101 -5.53 14.95 -5.22
CA PRO A 101 -4.83 15.42 -6.42
C PRO A 101 -5.37 16.79 -6.89
N PHE A 102 -5.40 17.78 -6.00
CA PHE A 102 -5.81 19.15 -6.35
C PHE A 102 -4.59 20.00 -6.67
N ALA A 103 -4.62 20.69 -7.81
CA ALA A 103 -3.53 21.57 -8.24
C ALA A 103 -3.34 22.79 -7.33
N LEU A 104 -4.47 23.43 -6.95
CA LEU A 104 -4.49 24.66 -6.17
C LEU A 104 -4.50 24.39 -4.67
N ALA A 105 -3.66 25.14 -3.95
CA ALA A 105 -3.50 25.01 -2.50
C ALA A 105 -4.81 25.23 -1.73
N GLU A 106 -5.64 26.19 -2.14
CA GLU A 106 -6.91 26.49 -1.49
C GLU A 106 -7.95 25.36 -1.68
N ASP A 107 -8.00 24.76 -2.86
CA ASP A 107 -8.91 23.64 -3.16
C ASP A 107 -8.46 22.37 -2.43
N PHE A 108 -7.15 22.11 -2.44
CA PHE A 108 -6.53 21.05 -1.63
C PHE A 108 -6.88 21.22 -0.15
N ASN A 109 -6.66 22.42 0.42
CA ASN A 109 -6.91 22.69 1.83
C ASN A 109 -8.37 22.46 2.22
N LYS A 110 -9.30 23.00 1.42
CA LYS A 110 -10.74 22.85 1.62
C LYS A 110 -11.16 21.37 1.59
N ALA A 111 -10.62 20.59 0.65
CA ALA A 111 -10.87 19.16 0.57
C ALA A 111 -10.29 18.42 1.79
N LEU A 112 -9.03 18.71 2.14
CA LEU A 112 -8.33 18.09 3.25
C LEU A 112 -9.05 18.30 4.58
N LEU A 113 -9.39 19.55 4.95
CA LEU A 113 -10.11 19.83 6.19
C LEU A 113 -11.46 19.11 6.25
N ASN A 114 -12.21 19.11 5.14
CA ASN A 114 -13.48 18.40 5.06
C ASN A 114 -13.33 16.89 5.27
N ASP A 115 -12.28 16.29 4.71
CA ASP A 115 -12.09 14.85 4.75
C ASP A 115 -11.48 14.36 6.08
N LEU A 116 -10.58 15.14 6.70
CA LEU A 116 -10.09 14.92 8.07
C LEU A 116 -11.23 14.94 9.09
N GLN A 117 -12.16 15.90 8.98
CA GLN A 117 -13.35 15.97 9.84
C GLN A 117 -14.32 14.80 9.66
N LYS A 118 -14.12 13.96 8.63
CA LYS A 118 -15.01 12.86 8.26
C LYS A 118 -14.34 11.48 8.32
N GLY A 119 -13.25 11.36 9.08
CA GLY A 119 -12.61 10.09 9.41
C GLY A 119 -11.35 9.75 8.61
N GLN A 120 -10.83 10.68 7.79
CA GLN A 120 -9.49 10.52 7.25
C GLN A 120 -8.46 10.80 8.35
N THR A 121 -7.46 9.92 8.49
CA THR A 121 -6.46 10.01 9.58
C THR A 121 -5.05 10.30 9.08
N GLY A 122 -4.81 10.15 7.78
CA GLY A 122 -3.56 10.54 7.12
C GLY A 122 -3.82 11.17 5.76
N VAL A 123 -2.84 11.89 5.24
CA VAL A 123 -2.91 12.47 3.90
C VAL A 123 -1.58 12.28 3.19
N THR A 124 -1.66 11.90 1.91
CA THR A 124 -0.52 11.95 1.01
C THR A 124 -0.60 13.23 0.17
N LEU A 125 0.36 14.13 0.39
CA LEU A 125 0.64 15.29 -0.46
C LEU A 125 1.25 14.78 -1.77
N LYS A 126 0.38 14.55 -2.76
CA LYS A 126 0.80 14.29 -4.13
C LYS A 126 1.21 15.62 -4.76
N LEU A 127 2.50 15.75 -5.08
CA LEU A 127 3.06 16.96 -5.66
C LEU A 127 3.02 16.89 -7.19
N ASP A 128 2.84 18.03 -7.84
CA ASP A 128 2.94 18.12 -9.30
C ASP A 128 4.36 17.82 -9.82
N THR A 129 4.50 17.65 -11.13
CA THR A 129 5.80 17.41 -11.76
C THR A 129 6.74 18.60 -11.56
N ALA A 130 6.28 19.85 -11.65
CA ALA A 130 7.11 21.03 -11.46
C ALA A 130 7.77 21.07 -10.06
N THR A 131 6.98 20.87 -9.00
CA THR A 131 7.44 20.85 -7.61
C THR A 131 8.42 19.72 -7.37
N ARG A 132 8.15 18.51 -7.87
CA ARG A 132 9.08 17.36 -7.74
C ARG A 132 10.39 17.58 -8.50
N LEU A 133 10.39 18.41 -9.54
CA LEU A 133 11.60 18.83 -10.25
C LEU A 133 12.32 20.01 -9.59
N GLY A 134 11.80 20.55 -8.48
CA GLY A 134 12.33 21.74 -7.82
C GLY A 134 12.20 23.00 -8.69
N GLN A 135 11.19 23.07 -9.54
CA GLN A 135 10.91 24.20 -10.43
C GLN A 135 9.77 25.05 -9.89
N ASP A 136 9.99 26.36 -9.81
CA ASP A 136 8.90 27.29 -9.56
C ASP A 136 7.92 27.30 -10.74
N ALA A 137 6.62 27.41 -10.44
CA ALA A 137 5.55 27.33 -11.43
C ALA A 137 5.65 28.35 -12.59
N ASP A 138 6.30 29.50 -12.39
CA ASP A 138 6.51 30.53 -13.42
C ASP A 138 7.69 30.23 -14.37
N TYR A 139 8.59 29.33 -13.97
CA TYR A 139 9.72 28.87 -14.79
C TYR A 139 9.56 27.43 -15.30
N ALA A 140 8.61 26.68 -14.77
CA ALA A 140 8.27 25.34 -15.22
C ALA A 140 7.51 25.37 -16.56
N LYS A 141 7.49 24.22 -17.24
CA LYS A 141 6.57 24.02 -18.38
C LYS A 141 5.14 24.03 -17.87
N THR A 142 4.24 24.75 -18.53
CA THR A 142 2.84 24.90 -18.11
C THR A 142 2.14 23.56 -17.90
N GLU A 143 2.43 22.56 -18.74
CA GLU A 143 1.86 21.21 -18.63
C GLU A 143 2.34 20.41 -17.41
N ASN A 144 3.38 20.85 -16.71
CA ASN A 144 3.91 20.21 -15.50
C ASN A 144 3.35 20.84 -14.20
N VAL A 145 2.71 21.99 -14.30
CA VAL A 145 2.21 22.76 -13.14
C VAL A 145 0.79 22.28 -12.82
N GLY A 146 0.61 21.68 -11.65
CA GLY A 146 -0.68 21.14 -11.21
C GLY A 146 -1.15 19.89 -11.96
N ASP A 147 -0.25 19.20 -12.68
CA ASP A 147 -0.59 18.10 -13.59
C ASP A 147 -1.10 16.84 -12.86
N GLU A 148 -0.43 16.47 -11.77
CA GLU A 148 -0.71 15.26 -11.01
C GLU A 148 -1.19 15.54 -9.58
N GLY A 149 -1.07 16.79 -9.12
CA GLY A 149 -1.38 17.17 -7.75
C GLY A 149 -0.94 18.58 -7.40
N LEU A 150 -0.66 18.79 -6.13
CA LEU A 150 -0.47 20.09 -5.52
C LEU A 150 0.79 20.81 -6.03
N SER A 151 0.62 22.04 -6.50
CA SER A 151 1.73 22.90 -6.93
C SER A 151 2.27 23.74 -5.78
N ILE A 152 3.54 23.55 -5.43
CA ILE A 152 4.23 24.24 -4.33
C ILE A 152 5.50 24.94 -4.85
N SER A 153 5.38 26.22 -5.19
CA SER A 153 6.53 27.09 -5.54
C SER A 153 7.15 27.79 -4.32
N GLY A 154 6.77 27.42 -3.10
CA GLY A 154 7.36 28.00 -1.88
C GLY A 154 6.46 28.08 -0.66
N LEU A 155 6.94 28.82 0.34
CA LEU A 155 6.37 28.90 1.67
C LEU A 155 4.89 29.29 1.70
N ARG A 156 4.50 30.27 0.89
CA ARG A 156 3.11 30.78 0.84
C ARG A 156 2.12 29.72 0.35
N SER A 157 2.55 28.83 -0.56
CA SER A 157 1.72 27.74 -1.07
C SER A 157 1.42 26.72 0.03
N LEU A 158 2.43 26.35 0.82
CA LEU A 158 2.22 25.49 2.00
C LEU A 158 1.33 26.16 3.05
N GLU A 159 1.49 27.46 3.30
CA GLU A 159 0.62 28.20 4.22
C GLU A 159 -0.85 28.16 3.82
N ARG A 160 -1.13 28.18 2.52
CA ARG A 160 -2.49 28.04 1.98
C ARG A 160 -2.97 26.59 2.04
N ALA A 161 -2.15 25.65 1.60
CA ALA A 161 -2.50 24.23 1.51
C ALA A 161 -2.78 23.59 2.87
N LEU A 162 -2.03 23.98 3.89
CA LEU A 162 -2.10 23.42 5.24
C LEU A 162 -2.72 24.39 6.26
N ASN A 163 -3.42 25.43 5.80
CA ASN A 163 -4.09 26.37 6.70
C ASN A 163 -5.13 25.65 7.59
N GLY A 164 -5.03 25.84 8.91
CA GLY A 164 -5.96 25.23 9.87
C GLY A 164 -5.86 23.70 10.02
N VAL A 165 -4.81 23.08 9.46
CA VAL A 165 -4.54 21.64 9.63
C VAL A 165 -3.64 21.44 10.86
N GLU A 166 -4.11 20.66 11.83
CA GLU A 166 -3.31 20.25 12.99
C GLU A 166 -2.36 19.11 12.62
N LEU A 167 -1.18 19.45 12.07
CA LEU A 167 -0.24 18.46 11.53
C LEU A 167 0.18 17.35 12.51
N PRO A 168 0.43 17.61 13.81
CA PRO A 168 0.75 16.53 14.76
C PRO A 168 -0.36 15.49 14.93
N ALA A 169 -1.60 15.81 14.55
CA ALA A 169 -2.75 14.90 14.62
C ALA A 169 -2.97 14.09 13.34
N VAL A 170 -2.18 14.32 12.29
CA VAL A 170 -2.36 13.71 10.96
C VAL A 170 -1.08 13.00 10.53
N ASP A 171 -1.20 11.76 10.05
CA ASP A 171 -0.08 11.09 9.39
C ASP A 171 0.16 11.74 8.02
N LEU A 172 1.29 12.43 7.89
CA LEU A 172 1.64 13.22 6.70
C LEU A 172 2.62 12.44 5.84
N SER A 173 2.16 12.03 4.66
CA SER A 173 3.00 11.45 3.61
C SER A 173 3.22 12.48 2.50
N ILE A 174 4.43 12.58 1.98
CA ILE A 174 4.79 13.48 0.86
C ILE A 174 5.37 12.64 -0.27
N ASP A 175 4.89 12.83 -1.49
CA ASP A 175 5.56 12.29 -2.69
C ASP A 175 6.61 13.28 -3.19
N GLY A 176 7.86 13.08 -2.78
CA GLY A 176 9.01 13.90 -3.16
C GLY A 176 9.62 13.54 -4.52
N GLY A 177 9.10 12.52 -5.22
CA GLY A 177 9.67 12.10 -6.50
C GLY A 177 11.08 11.49 -6.38
N PHE A 178 12.04 11.98 -7.15
CA PHE A 178 13.41 11.42 -7.18
C PHE A 178 14.29 11.88 -6.01
N SER A 179 14.04 13.08 -5.47
CA SER A 179 14.75 13.68 -4.33
C SER A 179 13.81 14.61 -3.59
N ALA A 180 13.72 14.46 -2.27
CA ALA A 180 12.84 15.27 -1.46
C ALA A 180 13.50 16.52 -0.85
N LEU A 181 14.82 16.66 -1.01
CA LEU A 181 15.62 17.70 -0.33
C LEU A 181 15.09 19.13 -0.58
N PRO A 182 14.76 19.55 -1.83
CA PRO A 182 14.26 20.90 -2.08
C PRO A 182 12.93 21.17 -1.36
N PHE A 183 11.99 20.22 -1.42
CA PHE A 183 10.70 20.34 -0.76
C PHE A 183 10.86 20.41 0.76
N LEU A 184 11.72 19.57 1.33
CA LEU A 184 11.97 19.50 2.77
C LEU A 184 12.51 20.81 3.35
N ALA A 185 13.37 21.51 2.62
CA ALA A 185 13.85 22.83 3.03
C ALA A 185 12.70 23.84 3.18
N VAL A 186 11.78 23.87 2.20
CA VAL A 186 10.59 24.73 2.23
C VAL A 186 9.63 24.29 3.33
N PHE A 187 9.45 22.98 3.51
CA PHE A 187 8.58 22.41 4.53
C PHE A 187 9.08 22.74 5.95
N LYS A 188 10.38 22.65 6.22
CA LYS A 188 10.95 23.04 7.51
C LYS A 188 10.78 24.54 7.79
N ALA A 189 11.00 25.39 6.80
CA ALA A 189 10.76 26.83 6.93
C ALA A 189 9.28 27.12 7.25
N TYR A 190 8.35 26.33 6.71
CA TYR A 190 6.93 26.38 7.06
C TYR A 190 6.68 25.99 8.52
N LEU A 191 7.24 24.88 8.99
CA LEU A 191 7.11 24.46 10.40
C LEU A 191 7.63 25.52 11.37
N ASP A 192 8.81 26.08 11.10
CA ASP A 192 9.43 27.13 11.91
C ASP A 192 8.57 28.39 11.98
N LYS A 193 8.03 28.83 10.84
CA LYS A 193 7.13 29.98 10.79
C LYS A 193 5.83 29.75 11.57
N LYS A 194 5.32 28.51 11.58
CA LYS A 194 4.10 28.16 12.32
C LYS A 194 4.36 27.77 13.78
N GLY A 195 5.62 27.66 14.20
CA GLY A 195 5.98 27.22 15.54
C GLY A 195 5.56 25.76 15.83
N ILE A 196 5.53 24.92 14.80
CA ILE A 196 5.17 23.51 14.93
C ILE A 196 6.44 22.72 15.28
N ASP A 197 6.40 21.97 16.38
CA ASP A 197 7.48 21.07 16.78
C ASP A 197 7.64 19.95 15.74
N PRO A 198 8.76 19.89 15.00
CA PRO A 198 8.96 18.88 13.97
C PRO A 198 9.06 17.45 14.53
N THR A 199 9.37 17.28 15.82
CA THR A 199 9.43 15.96 16.47
C THR A 199 8.05 15.35 16.75
N ALA A 200 6.99 16.16 16.71
CA ALA A 200 5.61 15.72 16.89
C ALA A 200 4.98 15.19 15.59
N LEU A 201 5.69 15.28 14.46
CA LEU A 201 5.19 14.83 13.16
C LEU A 201 5.32 13.32 13.00
N SER A 202 4.41 12.73 12.22
CA SER A 202 4.45 11.32 11.83
C SER A 202 4.12 11.16 10.35
N GLY A 203 4.69 10.14 9.71
CA GLY A 203 4.43 9.80 8.31
C GLY A 203 5.71 9.64 7.50
N SER A 204 5.76 10.17 6.28
CA SER A 204 6.92 10.01 5.40
C SER A 204 7.12 11.13 4.40
N VAL A 205 8.36 11.28 3.95
CA VAL A 205 8.76 12.03 2.77
C VAL A 205 9.41 11.03 1.82
N ASN A 206 8.63 10.59 0.85
CA ASN A 206 9.02 9.50 -0.04
C ASN A 206 9.90 10.06 -1.15
N GLN A 207 11.05 9.44 -1.33
CA GLN A 207 11.94 9.67 -2.47
C GLN A 207 12.33 8.31 -3.03
N ASP A 208 12.05 8.12 -4.31
CA ASP A 208 12.28 6.89 -5.05
C ASP A 208 12.68 7.24 -6.49
N PRO A 209 13.99 7.41 -6.77
CA PRO A 209 14.47 7.73 -8.09
C PRO A 209 14.21 6.61 -9.10
N PHE A 210 14.07 5.36 -8.67
CA PHE A 210 13.79 4.25 -9.59
C PHE A 210 12.33 4.22 -10.03
N ALA A 211 11.40 4.45 -9.11
CA ALA A 211 10.00 4.64 -9.45
C ALA A 211 9.79 5.91 -10.28
N PHE A 212 10.48 7.00 -9.94
CA PHE A 212 10.44 8.24 -10.73
C PHE A 212 10.95 8.00 -12.16
N LEU A 213 12.11 7.34 -12.31
CA LEU A 213 12.67 7.00 -13.61
C LEU A 213 11.73 6.09 -14.42
N ALA A 214 11.14 5.08 -13.78
CA ALA A 214 10.20 4.18 -14.44
C ALA A 214 8.92 4.89 -14.91
N GLY A 215 8.41 5.83 -14.12
CA GLY A 215 7.18 6.59 -14.45
C GLY A 215 7.41 7.73 -15.44
N LYS A 216 8.55 8.45 -15.36
CA LYS A 216 8.83 9.65 -16.15
C LYS A 216 9.77 9.41 -17.33
N GLY A 217 10.52 8.32 -17.32
CA GLY A 217 11.47 7.96 -18.38
C GLY A 217 12.81 8.72 -18.33
N PHE A 218 13.04 9.55 -17.31
CA PHE A 218 14.32 10.24 -17.11
C PHE A 218 14.58 10.55 -15.63
N LEU A 219 15.83 10.85 -15.29
CA LEU A 219 16.23 11.46 -14.02
C LEU A 219 16.77 12.88 -14.27
N PRO A 220 16.40 13.90 -13.45
CA PRO A 220 16.80 15.28 -13.72
C PRO A 220 18.28 15.56 -13.49
N ILE A 221 18.90 14.80 -12.58
CA ILE A 221 20.31 14.89 -12.22
C ILE A 221 20.92 13.48 -12.18
N ASN A 222 22.25 13.41 -12.11
CA ASN A 222 22.94 12.12 -12.11
C ASN A 222 22.66 11.33 -10.81
N THR A 223 22.72 10.02 -10.92
CA THR A 223 22.36 9.10 -9.83
C THR A 223 23.23 9.27 -8.58
N GLU A 224 24.54 9.58 -8.71
CA GLU A 224 25.41 9.77 -7.53
C GLU A 224 24.95 10.95 -6.69
N THR A 225 24.67 12.09 -7.33
CA THR A 225 24.15 13.28 -6.64
C THR A 225 22.81 13.01 -5.97
N ILE A 226 21.93 12.23 -6.60
CA ILE A 226 20.66 11.84 -5.97
C ILE A 226 20.93 11.06 -4.68
N PHE A 227 21.78 10.03 -4.71
CA PHE A 227 22.06 9.26 -3.50
C PHE A 227 22.77 10.08 -2.41
N ASP A 228 23.58 11.08 -2.78
CA ASP A 228 24.15 12.03 -1.83
C ASP A 228 23.05 12.86 -1.15
N GLU A 229 22.11 13.42 -1.92
CA GLU A 229 20.96 14.17 -1.38
C GLU A 229 20.07 13.30 -0.48
N ILE A 230 19.91 12.03 -0.81
CA ILE A 230 19.12 11.09 -0.03
C ILE A 230 19.80 10.76 1.30
N ALA A 231 21.12 10.53 1.30
CA ALA A 231 21.88 10.28 2.51
C ALA A 231 21.82 11.49 3.48
N GLU A 232 21.94 12.71 2.95
CA GLU A 232 21.77 13.95 3.71
C GLU A 232 20.34 14.07 4.26
N THR A 233 19.33 13.80 3.42
CA THR A 233 17.92 13.86 3.83
C THR A 233 17.63 12.89 4.98
N VAL A 234 18.06 11.63 4.86
CA VAL A 234 17.83 10.61 5.89
C VAL A 234 18.53 10.97 7.20
N THR A 235 19.79 11.42 7.13
CA THR A 235 20.56 11.87 8.29
C THR A 235 19.91 13.07 8.98
N TRP A 236 19.45 14.04 8.21
CA TRP A 236 18.83 15.25 8.72
C TRP A 236 17.44 15.02 9.34
N LEU A 237 16.64 14.15 8.72
CA LEU A 237 15.34 13.73 9.28
C LEU A 237 15.51 13.07 10.65
N ASP A 238 16.56 12.29 10.84
CA ASP A 238 16.78 11.56 12.08
C ASP A 238 16.99 12.47 13.30
N VAL A 239 17.61 13.63 13.07
CA VAL A 239 17.86 14.64 14.09
C VAL A 239 16.68 15.60 14.22
N THR A 240 16.06 15.98 13.10
CA THR A 240 15.11 17.10 13.06
C THR A 240 13.67 16.64 13.16
N MET A 241 13.29 15.57 12.46
CA MET A 241 11.92 15.08 12.29
C MET A 241 11.89 13.54 12.42
N PRO A 242 12.27 12.97 13.57
CA PRO A 242 12.52 11.53 13.73
C PRO A 242 11.30 10.63 13.51
N GLY A 243 10.08 11.20 13.50
CA GLY A 243 8.84 10.51 13.18
C GLY A 243 8.52 10.42 11.68
N LEU A 244 9.27 11.11 10.83
CA LEU A 244 9.15 11.03 9.37
C LEU A 244 10.14 10.03 8.77
N LYS A 245 9.60 9.13 7.95
CA LYS A 245 10.36 8.23 7.09
C LYS A 245 10.90 8.97 5.88
N GLY A 246 12.11 8.62 5.42
CA GLY A 246 12.83 9.37 4.39
C GLY A 246 13.10 8.60 3.10
N LEU A 247 12.68 7.33 3.01
CA LEU A 247 12.97 6.47 1.86
C LEU A 247 11.69 5.81 1.36
N GLY A 248 11.45 5.92 0.05
CA GLY A 248 10.34 5.28 -0.63
C GLY A 248 10.79 4.08 -1.46
N ILE A 249 9.97 3.03 -1.47
CA ILE A 249 9.97 2.01 -2.53
C ILE A 249 8.55 1.91 -3.05
N SER A 250 8.30 2.36 -4.28
CA SER A 250 6.98 2.32 -4.91
C SER A 250 6.95 1.34 -6.06
N THR A 251 6.03 0.37 -6.01
CA THR A 251 5.81 -0.54 -7.15
C THR A 251 4.73 -0.04 -8.12
N LEU A 252 4.10 1.10 -7.82
CA LEU A 252 2.98 1.63 -8.61
C LEU A 252 3.31 1.81 -10.10
N PRO A 253 4.45 2.41 -10.49
CA PRO A 253 4.76 2.58 -11.91
C PRO A 253 4.87 1.24 -12.65
N TYR A 254 5.37 0.20 -11.98
CA TYR A 254 5.48 -1.12 -12.57
C TYR A 254 4.11 -1.81 -12.64
N HIS A 255 3.33 -1.75 -11.55
CA HIS A 255 1.99 -2.33 -11.49
C HIS A 255 1.08 -1.74 -12.57
N ASP A 256 1.04 -0.41 -12.67
CA ASP A 256 0.23 0.30 -13.64
C ASP A 256 0.76 0.13 -15.08
N ALA A 257 2.03 -0.27 -15.26
CA ALA A 257 2.57 -0.68 -16.56
C ALA A 257 2.25 -2.14 -16.94
N GLY A 258 1.54 -2.89 -16.08
CA GLY A 258 1.11 -4.27 -16.35
C GLY A 258 2.00 -5.36 -15.74
N ALA A 259 2.83 -5.01 -14.75
CA ALA A 259 3.61 -5.99 -14.01
C ALA A 259 2.73 -6.97 -13.24
N HIS A 260 3.09 -8.26 -13.26
CA HIS A 260 2.46 -9.25 -12.40
C HIS A 260 3.12 -9.31 -11.01
N ALA A 261 2.49 -10.03 -10.06
CA ALA A 261 2.88 -10.01 -8.66
C ALA A 261 4.37 -10.33 -8.40
N VAL A 262 4.91 -11.34 -9.08
CA VAL A 262 6.32 -11.75 -8.94
C VAL A 262 7.29 -10.67 -9.46
N GLN A 263 6.97 -9.99 -10.57
CA GLN A 263 7.81 -8.92 -11.11
C GLN A 263 7.88 -7.72 -10.16
N GLU A 264 6.73 -7.29 -9.62
CA GLU A 264 6.70 -6.20 -8.65
C GLU A 264 7.52 -6.51 -7.40
N LEU A 265 7.40 -7.73 -6.85
CA LEU A 265 8.22 -8.14 -5.71
C LEU A 265 9.72 -8.16 -6.07
N ALA A 266 10.08 -8.63 -7.27
CA ALA A 266 11.47 -8.66 -7.71
C ALA A 266 12.06 -7.24 -7.82
N TRP A 267 11.33 -6.28 -8.41
CA TRP A 267 11.79 -4.89 -8.49
C TRP A 267 11.82 -4.21 -7.12
N MET A 268 10.80 -4.41 -6.28
CA MET A 268 10.80 -3.91 -4.90
C MET A 268 12.03 -4.38 -4.11
N LEU A 269 12.36 -5.67 -4.18
CA LEU A 269 13.53 -6.23 -3.49
C LEU A 269 14.85 -5.77 -4.10
N SER A 270 14.91 -5.63 -5.42
CA SER A 270 16.09 -5.08 -6.11
C SER A 270 16.35 -3.64 -5.67
N THR A 271 15.30 -2.81 -5.60
CA THR A 271 15.38 -1.44 -5.09
C THR A 271 15.82 -1.41 -3.63
N LEU A 272 15.33 -2.33 -2.78
CA LEU A 272 15.78 -2.44 -1.38
C LEU A 272 17.27 -2.76 -1.28
N VAL A 273 17.75 -3.75 -2.04
CA VAL A 273 19.17 -4.13 -2.09
C VAL A 273 20.03 -2.94 -2.54
N GLU A 274 19.57 -2.21 -3.56
CA GLU A 274 20.26 -1.04 -4.07
C GLU A 274 20.30 0.10 -3.05
N TRP A 275 19.21 0.37 -2.32
CA TRP A 275 19.20 1.31 -1.21
C TRP A 275 20.27 0.96 -0.17
N ILE A 276 20.32 -0.31 0.26
CA ILE A 276 21.28 -0.76 1.29
C ILE A 276 22.72 -0.57 0.83
N ASN A 277 23.03 -0.95 -0.42
CA ASN A 277 24.39 -0.83 -0.94
C ASN A 277 24.82 0.63 -1.11
N ARG A 278 24.00 1.44 -1.79
CA ARG A 278 24.36 2.81 -2.20
C ARG A 278 24.39 3.81 -1.05
N LEU A 279 23.52 3.61 -0.05
CA LEU A 279 23.58 4.39 1.18
C LEU A 279 24.66 3.86 2.14
N GLY A 280 24.96 2.56 2.10
CA GLY A 280 26.11 1.98 2.79
C GLY A 280 27.46 2.57 2.34
N GLU A 281 27.63 2.80 1.03
CA GLU A 281 28.78 3.54 0.46
C GLU A 281 28.92 4.97 1.03
N ARG A 282 27.81 5.54 1.52
CA ARG A 282 27.72 6.88 2.13
C ARG A 282 27.72 6.84 3.65
N ASN A 283 28.12 5.70 4.25
CA ASN A 283 28.20 5.47 5.69
C ASN A 283 26.85 5.54 6.43
N ILE A 284 25.73 5.33 5.74
CA ILE A 284 24.44 5.15 6.39
C ILE A 284 24.30 3.70 6.84
N ALA A 285 24.08 3.48 8.13
CA ALA A 285 23.95 2.14 8.69
C ALA A 285 22.70 1.43 8.14
N PRO A 286 22.76 0.12 7.81
CA PRO A 286 21.61 -0.59 7.26
C PRO A 286 20.36 -0.60 8.17
N GLU A 287 20.52 -0.60 9.50
CA GLU A 287 19.43 -0.44 10.46
C GLU A 287 18.71 0.91 10.28
N HIS A 288 19.48 1.96 10.01
CA HIS A 288 18.97 3.30 9.81
C HIS A 288 18.17 3.39 8.50
N ILE A 289 18.66 2.76 7.43
CA ILE A 289 17.92 2.62 6.16
C ILE A 289 16.55 1.98 6.42
N VAL A 290 16.52 0.84 7.12
CA VAL A 290 15.27 0.12 7.42
C VAL A 290 14.26 0.97 8.18
N ARG A 291 14.74 1.74 9.17
CA ARG A 291 13.88 2.66 9.93
C ARG A 291 13.21 3.72 9.05
N HIS A 292 13.90 4.21 8.02
CA HIS A 292 13.37 5.24 7.11
C HIS A 292 12.52 4.69 5.96
N LEU A 293 12.40 3.37 5.80
CA LEU A 293 11.65 2.78 4.68
C LEU A 293 10.14 2.87 4.86
N ARG A 294 9.48 3.34 3.79
CA ARG A 294 8.07 3.11 3.48
C ARG A 294 7.97 2.43 2.11
N ILE A 295 7.26 1.31 2.07
CA ILE A 295 7.01 0.54 0.84
C ILE A 295 5.56 0.75 0.43
N THR A 296 5.35 1.25 -0.79
CA THR A 296 4.04 1.43 -1.41
C THR A 296 3.86 0.40 -2.51
N MET A 297 2.79 -0.38 -2.45
CA MET A 297 2.45 -1.36 -3.47
C MET A 297 1.09 -1.09 -4.09
N GLY A 298 0.97 -1.40 -5.39
CA GLY A 298 -0.32 -1.42 -6.08
C GLY A 298 -1.28 -2.44 -5.45
N VAL A 299 -2.55 -2.47 -5.85
CA VAL A 299 -3.44 -3.59 -5.53
C VAL A 299 -4.33 -3.83 -6.73
N GLY A 300 -4.22 -5.03 -7.32
CA GLY A 300 -5.00 -5.42 -8.48
C GLY A 300 -6.27 -6.20 -8.13
N PRO A 301 -6.99 -6.68 -9.16
CA PRO A 301 -8.28 -7.35 -8.99
C PRO A 301 -8.20 -8.77 -8.40
N PHE A 302 -7.01 -9.39 -8.36
CA PHE A 302 -6.85 -10.79 -7.98
C PHE A 302 -6.77 -10.95 -6.45
N PHE A 303 -7.93 -10.90 -5.79
CA PHE A 303 -8.09 -10.87 -4.33
C PHE A 303 -7.11 -11.74 -3.51
N PHE A 304 -7.05 -13.06 -3.76
CA PHE A 304 -6.16 -13.95 -3.00
C PHE A 304 -4.68 -13.78 -3.35
N MET A 305 -4.37 -13.43 -4.60
CA MET A 305 -3.01 -13.16 -5.03
C MET A 305 -2.46 -11.94 -4.29
N GLU A 306 -3.27 -10.89 -4.14
CA GLU A 306 -2.87 -9.68 -3.42
C GLU A 306 -2.58 -9.97 -1.95
N ILE A 307 -3.45 -10.72 -1.27
CA ILE A 307 -3.22 -11.15 0.11
C ILE A 307 -1.90 -11.95 0.22
N ALA A 308 -1.67 -12.89 -0.69
CA ALA A 308 -0.45 -13.69 -0.71
C ALA A 308 0.79 -12.81 -0.98
N ARG A 309 0.68 -11.83 -1.89
CA ARG A 309 1.76 -10.94 -2.32
C ARG A 309 2.26 -10.06 -1.19
N TYR A 310 1.40 -9.37 -0.45
CA TYR A 310 1.80 -8.57 0.72
C TYR A 310 2.45 -9.43 1.82
N ARG A 311 1.95 -10.65 2.03
CA ARG A 311 2.51 -11.58 3.01
C ARG A 311 3.88 -12.10 2.57
N ALA A 312 4.03 -12.46 1.30
CA ALA A 312 5.29 -12.88 0.71
C ALA A 312 6.32 -11.74 0.71
N ALA A 313 5.91 -10.51 0.42
CA ALA A 313 6.76 -9.32 0.44
C ALA A 313 7.50 -9.19 1.77
N ARG A 314 6.79 -9.28 2.90
CA ARG A 314 7.41 -9.20 4.24
C ARG A 314 8.41 -10.32 4.51
N VAL A 315 8.08 -11.56 4.10
CA VAL A 315 8.99 -12.70 4.25
C VAL A 315 10.26 -12.49 3.42
N LEU A 316 10.11 -12.06 2.17
CA LEU A 316 11.24 -11.84 1.26
C LEU A 316 12.11 -10.68 1.71
N VAL A 317 11.51 -9.56 2.15
CA VAL A 317 12.24 -8.43 2.73
C VAL A 317 13.05 -8.89 3.95
N ARG A 318 12.46 -9.67 4.86
CA ARG A 318 13.21 -10.23 6.00
C ARG A 318 14.41 -11.06 5.56
N LYS A 319 14.25 -11.94 4.58
CA LYS A 319 15.36 -12.73 4.02
C LYS A 319 16.48 -11.86 3.43
N VAL A 320 16.12 -10.78 2.75
CA VAL A 320 17.11 -9.80 2.26
C VAL A 320 17.84 -9.17 3.44
N LEU A 321 17.11 -8.67 4.44
CA LEU A 321 17.71 -8.04 5.62
C LEU A 321 18.61 -9.00 6.41
N GLU A 322 18.20 -10.26 6.58
CA GLU A 322 19.00 -11.31 7.20
C GLU A 322 20.33 -11.56 6.47
N ALA A 323 20.33 -11.47 5.13
CA ALA A 323 21.55 -11.59 4.33
C ALA A 323 22.54 -10.42 4.57
N TYR A 324 22.04 -9.26 4.99
CA TYR A 324 22.84 -8.12 5.45
C TYR A 324 23.14 -8.18 6.96
N GLY A 325 22.81 -9.27 7.65
CA GLY A 325 23.04 -9.45 9.09
C GLY A 325 22.02 -8.73 9.98
N LEU A 326 20.98 -8.14 9.40
CA LEU A 326 19.94 -7.41 10.12
C LEU A 326 18.84 -8.36 10.58
N LYS A 327 18.79 -8.61 11.89
CA LYS A 327 17.72 -9.36 12.53
C LYS A 327 16.75 -8.41 13.23
N ASP A 328 15.48 -8.77 13.21
CA ASP A 328 14.43 -8.11 14.00
C ASP A 328 14.16 -6.64 13.70
N VAL A 329 14.67 -6.05 12.60
CA VAL A 329 14.39 -4.64 12.24
C VAL A 329 13.24 -4.48 11.24
N ALA A 330 12.80 -5.56 10.58
CA ALA A 330 11.79 -5.51 9.52
C ALA A 330 10.41 -4.98 9.97
N HIS A 331 10.13 -5.03 11.28
CA HIS A 331 8.91 -4.49 11.86
C HIS A 331 8.83 -2.96 11.78
N GLN A 332 9.96 -2.29 11.56
CA GLN A 332 10.02 -0.83 11.45
C GLN A 332 9.58 -0.34 10.07
N ILE A 333 9.53 -1.20 9.05
CA ILE A 333 9.10 -0.83 7.70
C ILE A 333 7.60 -0.57 7.67
N THR A 334 7.19 0.55 7.08
CA THR A 334 5.78 0.89 6.89
C THR A 334 5.30 0.44 5.52
N TRP A 335 4.16 -0.24 5.48
CA TRP A 335 3.52 -0.74 4.27
C TRP A 335 2.31 0.11 3.92
N HIS A 336 2.28 0.61 2.69
CA HIS A 336 1.17 1.35 2.13
C HIS A 336 0.60 0.61 0.93
N ALA A 337 -0.72 0.58 0.82
CA ALA A 337 -1.42 0.06 -0.35
C ALA A 337 -2.14 1.17 -1.10
N ARG A 338 -2.09 1.08 -2.44
CA ARG A 338 -2.89 1.89 -3.35
C ARG A 338 -3.52 1.00 -4.41
N PRO A 339 -4.86 0.91 -4.48
CA PRO A 339 -5.55 0.24 -5.57
C PRO A 339 -5.13 0.75 -6.94
N SER A 340 -5.04 -0.18 -7.89
CA SER A 340 -4.55 0.11 -9.23
C SER A 340 -5.49 1.03 -10.00
N ARG A 341 -4.93 2.01 -10.71
CA ARG A 341 -5.72 2.84 -11.63
C ARG A 341 -6.10 2.03 -12.87
N THR A 342 -5.28 1.07 -13.30
CA THR A 342 -5.50 0.30 -14.53
C THR A 342 -6.68 -0.67 -14.44
N ASN A 343 -7.09 -1.05 -13.23
CA ASN A 343 -8.28 -1.88 -13.03
C ASN A 343 -9.60 -1.08 -13.11
N GLN A 344 -9.54 0.26 -13.05
CA GLN A 344 -10.73 1.09 -13.15
C GLN A 344 -11.22 1.23 -14.59
N THR A 345 -12.54 1.26 -14.77
CA THR A 345 -13.16 1.48 -16.08
C THR A 345 -13.65 2.91 -16.23
N LEU A 346 -13.45 3.48 -17.43
CA LEU A 346 -14.06 4.76 -17.84
C LEU A 346 -15.58 4.64 -17.98
N TYR A 347 -16.04 3.50 -18.50
CA TYR A 347 -17.45 3.19 -18.68
C TYR A 347 -18.03 2.57 -17.41
N ASP A 348 -19.26 2.96 -17.09
CA ASP A 348 -19.96 2.55 -15.86
C ASP A 348 -19.10 2.69 -14.60
N PRO A 349 -18.65 3.91 -14.27
CA PRO A 349 -17.63 4.14 -13.24
C PRO A 349 -18.11 3.74 -11.84
N TYR A 350 -19.41 3.57 -11.60
CA TYR A 350 -19.91 3.07 -10.31
C TYR A 350 -19.46 1.65 -10.00
N VAL A 351 -19.16 0.82 -11.01
CA VAL A 351 -18.58 -0.52 -10.80
C VAL A 351 -17.19 -0.43 -10.16
N ASN A 352 -16.47 0.68 -10.34
CA ASN A 352 -15.18 0.89 -9.69
C ASN A 352 -15.31 0.94 -8.16
N ILE A 353 -16.47 1.29 -7.60
CA ILE A 353 -16.72 1.19 -6.15
C ILE A 353 -16.55 -0.26 -5.69
N LEU A 354 -17.09 -1.22 -6.44
CA LEU A 354 -16.98 -2.65 -6.13
C LEU A 354 -15.54 -3.13 -6.28
N ARG A 355 -14.85 -2.74 -7.36
CA ARG A 355 -13.43 -3.06 -7.59
C ARG A 355 -12.56 -2.59 -6.44
N THR A 356 -12.64 -1.29 -6.13
CA THR A 356 -11.88 -0.67 -5.05
C THR A 356 -12.23 -1.23 -3.68
N THR A 357 -13.47 -1.68 -3.46
CA THR A 357 -13.82 -2.39 -2.22
C THR A 357 -13.07 -3.73 -2.10
N THR A 358 -13.01 -4.51 -3.17
CA THR A 358 -12.28 -5.80 -3.15
C THR A 358 -10.78 -5.63 -3.02
N GLU A 359 -10.20 -4.61 -3.66
CA GLU A 359 -8.79 -4.24 -3.57
C GLU A 359 -8.43 -3.73 -2.17
N ALA A 360 -9.25 -2.85 -1.59
CA ALA A 360 -9.07 -2.39 -0.22
C ALA A 360 -9.08 -3.56 0.77
N PHE A 361 -10.04 -4.47 0.61
CA PHE A 361 -10.19 -5.59 1.53
C PHE A 361 -9.03 -6.59 1.44
N SER A 362 -8.53 -6.89 0.22
CA SER A 362 -7.36 -7.76 0.06
C SER A 362 -6.10 -7.13 0.65
N ALA A 363 -5.90 -5.81 0.52
CA ALA A 363 -4.78 -5.09 1.13
C ALA A 363 -4.82 -5.12 2.66
N ILE A 364 -5.99 -4.87 3.26
CA ILE A 364 -6.19 -4.92 4.71
C ILE A 364 -5.94 -6.33 5.25
N LEU A 365 -6.46 -7.37 4.59
CA LEU A 365 -6.15 -8.77 4.95
C LEU A 365 -4.67 -9.12 4.70
N GLY A 366 -4.04 -8.43 3.75
CA GLY A 366 -2.60 -8.43 3.54
C GLY A 366 -1.81 -7.77 4.68
N GLY A 367 -2.45 -7.04 5.59
CA GLY A 367 -1.84 -6.43 6.78
C GLY A 367 -0.99 -5.20 6.48
N VAL A 368 -1.53 -4.27 5.70
CA VAL A 368 -0.89 -2.96 5.42
C VAL A 368 -1.11 -1.96 6.55
N ASP A 369 -0.15 -1.06 6.77
CA ASP A 369 -0.23 -0.07 7.84
C ASP A 369 -1.08 1.16 7.44
N SER A 370 -1.20 1.42 6.15
CA SER A 370 -1.97 2.54 5.60
C SER A 370 -2.54 2.20 4.22
N LEU A 371 -3.67 2.80 3.88
CA LEU A 371 -4.39 2.50 2.64
C LEU A 371 -4.97 3.76 1.99
N HIS A 372 -4.73 3.89 0.69
CA HIS A 372 -5.51 4.74 -0.20
C HIS A 372 -6.66 3.94 -0.82
N THR A 373 -7.77 4.59 -1.17
CA THR A 373 -8.81 3.98 -2.00
C THR A 373 -9.20 4.94 -3.11
N ASN A 374 -9.13 4.48 -4.35
CA ASN A 374 -9.38 5.31 -5.51
C ASN A 374 -10.81 5.85 -5.52
N ALA A 375 -10.98 7.06 -6.05
CA ALA A 375 -12.31 7.56 -6.35
C ALA A 375 -12.90 6.79 -7.54
N PHE A 376 -14.21 6.54 -7.54
CA PHE A 376 -14.83 5.65 -8.53
C PHE A 376 -14.76 6.16 -9.98
N HIS A 377 -14.51 7.45 -10.18
CA HIS A 377 -14.39 8.12 -11.49
C HIS A 377 -12.96 8.60 -11.78
N GLU A 378 -11.97 8.20 -10.97
CA GLU A 378 -10.56 8.64 -11.07
C GLU A 378 -9.90 8.26 -12.40
N ALA A 379 -10.29 7.14 -13.02
CA ALA A 379 -9.87 6.82 -14.39
C ALA A 379 -10.25 7.90 -15.42
N ALA A 380 -11.37 8.60 -15.22
CA ALA A 380 -11.91 9.58 -16.18
C ALA A 380 -11.58 11.02 -15.84
N VAL A 381 -11.49 11.35 -14.54
CA VAL A 381 -11.24 12.71 -14.04
C VAL A 381 -10.27 12.60 -12.88
N ASP A 382 -9.11 13.23 -12.98
CA ASP A 382 -8.10 13.19 -11.93
C ASP A 382 -8.58 13.86 -10.64
N GLU A 383 -9.27 15.00 -10.73
CA GLU A 383 -9.81 15.69 -9.54
C GLU A 383 -11.15 15.08 -9.07
N PRO A 384 -11.19 14.49 -7.86
CA PRO A 384 -12.39 13.82 -7.40
C PRO A 384 -13.41 14.79 -6.81
N SER A 385 -14.70 14.59 -7.11
CA SER A 385 -15.78 15.34 -6.46
C SER A 385 -15.89 15.02 -4.96
N ALA A 386 -16.55 15.90 -4.19
CA ALA A 386 -16.75 15.67 -2.75
C ALA A 386 -17.53 14.37 -2.46
N PHE A 387 -18.46 14.00 -3.35
CA PHE A 387 -19.17 12.73 -3.25
C PHE A 387 -18.23 11.54 -3.48
N ALA A 388 -17.39 11.59 -4.52
CA ALA A 388 -16.48 10.51 -4.83
C ALA A 388 -15.42 10.28 -3.74
N ARG A 389 -14.84 11.35 -3.20
CA ARG A 389 -13.91 11.26 -2.05
C ARG A 389 -14.58 10.67 -0.81
N ARG A 390 -15.82 11.06 -0.54
CA ARG A 390 -16.62 10.46 0.55
C ARG A 390 -16.81 8.96 0.34
N VAL A 391 -17.18 8.53 -0.87
CA VAL A 391 -17.37 7.10 -1.17
C VAL A 391 -16.07 6.33 -0.98
N ALA A 392 -14.97 6.80 -1.57
CA ALA A 392 -13.64 6.23 -1.42
C ALA A 392 -13.27 6.05 0.07
N ARG A 393 -13.30 7.13 0.85
CA ARG A 393 -13.00 7.07 2.29
C ARG A 393 -13.92 6.11 3.04
N ASN A 394 -15.22 6.13 2.73
CA ASN A 394 -16.19 5.30 3.44
C ASN A 394 -16.01 3.80 3.18
N ILE A 395 -15.41 3.38 2.06
CA ILE A 395 -15.02 1.97 1.84
C ILE A 395 -14.14 1.52 3.01
N GLN A 396 -13.13 2.32 3.39
CA GLN A 396 -12.23 1.97 4.48
C GLN A 396 -12.87 2.08 5.87
N ILE A 397 -13.86 2.95 6.05
CA ILE A 397 -14.56 3.11 7.36
C ILE A 397 -15.54 1.95 7.60
N ILE A 398 -16.06 1.34 6.53
CA ILE A 398 -16.97 0.19 6.61
C ILE A 398 -16.20 -1.10 6.91
N LEU A 399 -15.01 -1.24 6.32
CA LEU A 399 -14.07 -2.35 6.56
C LEU A 399 -13.44 -2.22 7.96
#